data_AF-A0A9Y1Z8X7-F1
#
_entry.id   AF-A0A9Y1Z8X7-F1
#
_cell.length_a   1.000
_cell.length_b   1.000
_cell.length_c   1.000
_cell.angle_alpha   90.00
_cell.angle_beta   90.00
_cell.angle_gamma   90.00
#
_symmetry.space_group_name_H-M   'P 1'
#
loop_
_entity.id
_entity.type
_entity.pdbx_description
1 polymer ?
#
loop_
_entity_poly.entity_id
_entity_poly.type
_entity_poly.pdbx_seq_one_letter_code
_entity_poly.pdbx_strand_id
1 'polypeptide(L)' 'MFESAAAIRILRNLVVYAVGVGLLVVAALGLAEAIDVSAAVAGVLFTVGLALVLVVHEYFGGPV' A
#
# COMPACT_ATOMS: atom_id res chain seq x y z
N MET A 1 3.47 -31.82 -9.74
CA MET A 1 2.27 -30.96 -9.89
C MET A 1 2.15 -30.18 -8.58
N PHE A 2 2.38 -28.86 -8.52
CA PHE A 2 1.88 -27.93 -7.47
C PHE A 2 2.62 -26.58 -7.38
N GLU A 3 3.77 -26.36 -8.03
CA GLU A 3 4.48 -25.06 -7.95
C GLU A 3 3.87 -23.95 -8.82
N SER A 4 3.41 -24.27 -10.03
CA SER A 4 2.90 -23.27 -10.99
C SER A 4 1.61 -22.60 -10.50
N ALA A 5 0.71 -23.38 -9.89
CA ALA A 5 -0.56 -22.87 -9.37
C ALA A 5 -0.38 -22.01 -8.11
N ALA A 6 0.64 -22.29 -7.29
CA ALA A 6 1.01 -21.47 -6.15
C ALA A 6 1.63 -20.13 -6.61
N ALA A 7 2.56 -20.19 -7.57
CA ALA A 7 3.20 -19.00 -8.14
C ALA A 7 2.20 -18.03 -8.79
N ILE A 8 1.25 -18.55 -9.58
CA ILE A 8 0.19 -17.74 -10.20
C ILE A 8 -0.70 -17.05 -9.15
N ARG A 9 -1.03 -17.75 -8.05
CA ARG A 9 -1.86 -17.19 -6.98
C ARG A 9 -1.14 -16.07 -6.23
N ILE A 10 0.14 -16.28 -5.90
CA ILE A 10 0.99 -15.27 -5.25
C ILE A 10 1.11 -14.03 -6.15
N LEU A 11 1.44 -14.23 -7.43
CA LEU A 11 1.59 -13.13 -8.38
C LEU A 11 0.30 -12.32 -8.49
N ARG A 12 -0.85 -12.99 -8.62
CA ARG A 12 -2.15 -12.31 -8.68
C ARG A 12 -2.42 -11.49 -7.42
N ASN A 13 -2.21 -12.06 -6.24
CA ASN A 13 -2.44 -11.35 -4.98
C ASN A 13 -1.48 -10.14 -4.86
N LEU A 14 -0.22 -10.29 -5.25
CA LEU A 14 0.75 -9.20 -5.27
C LEU A 14 0.34 -8.08 -6.22
N VAL A 15 -0.15 -8.41 -7.42
CA VAL A 15 -0.65 -7.42 -8.39
C VAL A 15 -1.87 -6.68 -7.83
N VAL A 16 -2.85 -7.39 -7.28
CA VAL A 16 -4.05 -6.78 -6.69
C VAL A 16 -3.66 -5.84 -5.55
N TYR A 17 -2.74 -6.28 -4.68
CA TYR A 17 -2.23 -5.47 -3.58
C TYR A 17 -1.49 -4.23 -4.09
N ALA A 18 -0.58 -4.39 -5.06
CA ALA A 18 0.16 -3.28 -5.65
C ALA A 18 -0.77 -2.24 -6.31
N VAL A 19 -1.83 -2.70 -6.99
CA VAL A 19 -2.83 -1.81 -7.58
C VAL A 19 -3.62 -1.07 -6.48
N GLY A 20 -4.10 -1.79 -5.46
CA GLY A 20 -4.85 -1.18 -4.36
C GLY A 20 -4.02 -0.13 -3.61
N VAL A 21 -2.78 -0.47 -3.27
CA VAL A 21 -1.84 0.48 -2.63
C VAL A 21 -1.53 1.64 -3.57
N GLY A 22 -1.25 1.40 -4.85
CA GLY A 22 -0.97 2.44 -5.82
C GLY A 22 -2.10 3.45 -5.97
N LEU A 23 -3.35 2.99 -6.00
CA LEU A 23 -4.53 3.88 -6.03
C LEU A 23 -4.63 4.73 -4.77
N LEU A 24 -4.37 4.15 -3.59
CA LEU A 24 -4.35 4.90 -2.33
C LEU A 24 -3.25 5.95 -2.30
N VAL A 25 -2.06 5.64 -2.84
CA VAL A 25 -0.97 6.62 -2.95
C VAL A 25 -1.37 7.78 -3.85
N VAL A 26 -1.93 7.51 -5.03
CA VAL A 26 -2.38 8.56 -5.95
C VAL A 26 -3.46 9.43 -5.31
N ALA A 27 -4.44 8.82 -4.65
CA ALA A 27 -5.50 9.56 -3.94
C ALA A 27 -4.94 10.42 -2.80
N ALA A 28 -4.00 9.90 -2.02
CA ALA A 28 -3.38 10.62 -0.91
C ALA A 28 -2.54 11.81 -1.39
N LEU A 29 -1.77 11.65 -2.48
CA LEU A 29 -0.98 12.73 -3.08
C LEU A 29 -1.89 13.82 -3.66
N GLY A 30 -2.93 13.44 -4.41
CA GLY A 30 -3.89 14.40 -4.96
C GLY A 30 -4.66 15.14 -3.88
N LEU A 31 -5.01 14.46 -2.77
CA LEU A 31 -5.62 15.11 -1.62
C LEU A 31 -4.64 16.09 -0.95
N ALA A 32 -3.39 15.68 -0.71
CA ALA A 32 -2.38 16.53 -0.10
C ALA A 32 -2.14 17.82 -0.90
N GLU A 33 -2.13 17.72 -2.22
CA GLU A 33 -2.08 18.89 -3.12
C GLU A 33 -3.35 19.74 -2.99
N ALA A 34 -4.54 19.12 -3.00
CA ALA A 34 -5.82 19.85 -2.90
C ALA A 34 -6.02 20.61 -1.59
N ILE A 35 -5.39 20.19 -0.50
CA ILE A 35 -5.42 20.87 0.80
C ILE A 35 -4.13 21.67 1.10
N ASP A 36 -3.31 21.95 0.08
CA ASP A 36 -2.10 22.78 0.16
C ASP A 36 -1.12 22.33 1.27
N VAL A 37 -1.01 21.01 1.46
CA VAL A 37 -0.08 20.45 2.44
C VAL A 37 1.34 20.57 1.90
N SER A 38 2.23 21.17 2.69
CA SER A 38 3.63 21.27 2.30
C SER A 38 4.25 19.89 2.06
N ALA A 39 5.15 19.80 1.07
CA ALA A 39 5.80 18.54 0.70
C ALA A 39 6.49 17.86 1.89
N ALA A 40 7.03 18.64 2.83
CA ALA A 40 7.65 18.12 4.05
C ALA A 40 6.63 17.39 4.95
N VAL A 41 5.46 18.00 5.19
CA VAL A 41 4.39 17.40 6.00
C VAL A 41 3.78 16.19 5.28
N ALA A 42 3.56 16.28 3.97
CA ALA A 42 3.05 15.18 3.16
C ALA A 42 4.00 13.97 3.20
N GLY A 43 5.32 14.19 3.08
CA GLY A 43 6.33 13.13 3.18
C GLY A 43 6.32 12.43 4.54
N VAL A 44 6.20 13.18 5.63
CA VAL A 44 6.08 12.62 6.99
C VAL A 44 4.79 11.81 7.13
N LEU A 45 3.64 12.35 6.72
CA LEU A 45 2.36 11.64 6.81
C LEU A 45 2.35 10.36 5.96
N PHE A 46 2.92 10.42 4.75
CA PHE A 46 3.05 9.26 3.88
C PHE A 46 3.90 8.15 4.52
N THR A 47 5.08 8.50 5.05
CA THR A 47 5.97 7.54 5.69
C THR A 47 5.37 6.94 6.97
N VAL A 48 4.70 7.75 7.79
CA VAL A 48 3.97 7.27 8.98
C VAL A 48 2.84 6.33 8.57
N GLY A 49 2.06 6.69 7.56
CA GLY A 49 0.99 5.83 7.04
C GLY A 49 1.53 4.49 6.51
N LEU A 50 2.64 4.51 5.77
CA LEU A 50 3.30 3.31 5.27
C LEU A 50 3.77 2.40 6.40
N ALA A 51 4.44 2.98 7.42
CA ALA A 51 4.87 2.24 8.60
C ALA A 51 3.68 1.61 9.34
N LEU A 52 2.55 2.33 9.43
CA LEU A 52 1.33 1.83 10.06
C LEU A 52 0.70 0.67 9.27
N VAL A 53 0.71 0.73 7.93
CA VAL A 53 0.27 -0.39 7.08
C VAL A 53 1.14 -1.62 7.31
N LEU A 54 2.47 -1.47 7.41
CA LEU A 54 3.38 -2.57 7.70
C LEU A 54 3.11 -3.18 9.07
N VAL A 55 2.96 -2.33 10.10
CA VAL A 55 2.58 -2.78 11.46
C VAL A 55 1.26 -3.54 11.45
N VAL A 56 0.23 -3.03 10.77
CA VAL A 56 -1.05 -3.73 10.66
C VAL A 56 -0.87 -5.08 9.95
N HIS A 57 -0.08 -5.11 8.89
CA HIS A 57 0.14 -6.34 8.14
C HIS A 57 0.87 -7.41 8.97
N GLU A 58 1.88 -7.01 9.74
CA GLU A 58 2.76 -7.92 10.48
C GLU A 58 2.15 -8.37 11.81
N TYR A 59 1.49 -7.47 12.54
CA TYR A 59 0.96 -7.77 13.88
C TYR A 59 -0.50 -8.21 13.90
N PHE A 60 -1.30 -7.83 12.90
CA PHE A 60 -2.73 -8.16 12.85
C PHE A 60 -3.08 -9.19 11.78
N GLY A 61 -2.09 -9.77 11.12
CA GLY A 61 -2.29 -10.73 10.03
C GLY A 61 -2.98 -10.06 8.86
N GLY A 62 -2.25 -9.17 8.18
CA GLY A 62 -2.77 -8.42 7.03
C GLY A 62 -3.42 -9.31 5.97
N PRO A 63 -4.24 -8.70 5.08
CA PRO A 63 -5.14 -9.44 4.21
C PRO A 63 -4.39 -10.49 3.37
N VAL A 64 -4.86 -11.74 3.45
CA VAL A 64 -4.41 -12.90 2.66
C VAL A 64 -4.76 -12.79 1.17
#